data_AF-A0A529ZIW4-F1
#
_entry.id   AF-A0A529ZIW4-F1
#
_cell.length_a   1.000
_cell.length_b   1.000
_cell.length_c   1.000
_cell.angle_alpha   90.00
_cell.angle_beta   90.00
_cell.angle_gamma   90.00
#
_symmetry.space_group_name_H-M   'P 1'
#
loop_
_entity.id
_entity.type
_entity.pdbx_description
1 polymer ?
#
loop_
_entity_poly.entity_id
_entity_poly.type
_entity_poly.pdbx_seq_one_letter_code
_entity_poly.pdbx_strand_id
1 'polypeptide(L)'
;MRAWENFLSDAPQCARDPVQVRSLIHDSWYRSATGGINAQGVEAPLNSNRDEIEYLTRANAELLAAARRPFASLGPLLEGTGAMLVLADSDGVLIEAIGDKKTLHDGMDIHLAIGGKWNEGAVGTNGIGTALWTGEPIFVHAAEHFCAGIKGWTCAGAPIRDPLDG
;
A
#
# COMPACT_ATOMS: atom_id res chain seq x y z
N MET A 1 -11.04 10.47 -10.92
CA MET A 1 -10.45 11.79 -10.59
C MET A 1 -11.48 12.73 -9.97
N ARG A 2 -12.56 13.08 -10.68
CA ARG A 2 -13.59 14.03 -10.20
C ARG A 2 -14.11 13.79 -8.76
N ALA A 3 -14.42 12.55 -8.39
CA ALA A 3 -14.91 12.24 -7.03
C ALA A 3 -13.86 12.54 -5.93
N TRP A 4 -12.58 12.26 -6.22
CA TRP A 4 -11.47 12.59 -5.31
C TRP A 4 -11.25 14.11 -5.21
N GLU A 5 -11.34 14.82 -6.33
CA GLU A 5 -11.21 16.29 -6.37
C GLU A 5 -12.34 16.98 -5.59
N ASN A 6 -13.57 16.52 -5.77
CA ASN A 6 -14.73 16.99 -5.01
C ASN A 6 -14.55 16.73 -3.51
N PHE A 7 -14.14 15.51 -3.14
CA PHE A 7 -13.87 15.15 -1.74
C PHE A 7 -12.86 16.11 -1.07
N LEU A 8 -11.80 16.51 -1.79
CA LEU A 8 -10.82 17.46 -1.26
C LEU A 8 -11.32 18.91 -1.22
N SER A 9 -12.27 19.27 -2.08
CA SER A 9 -12.78 20.64 -2.22
C SER A 9 -13.89 20.98 -1.21
N ASP A 10 -14.77 20.03 -0.90
CA ASP A 10 -16.00 20.28 -0.14
C ASP A 10 -15.79 20.33 1.39
N ALA A 11 -14.53 20.37 1.86
CA ALA A 11 -14.10 19.89 3.17
C ALA A 11 -14.49 18.42 3.39
N PRO A 12 -13.74 17.61 4.15
CA PRO A 12 -14.09 16.20 4.36
C PRO A 12 -15.42 16.10 5.13
N GLN A 13 -16.53 16.10 4.40
CA GLN A 13 -17.87 15.90 4.93
C GLN A 13 -18.10 14.40 5.04
N CYS A 14 -18.64 13.96 6.17
CA CYS A 14 -19.06 12.56 6.37
C CYS A 14 -20.29 12.19 5.49
N ALA A 15 -20.87 13.17 4.78
CA ALA A 15 -22.04 12.99 3.94
C ALA A 15 -21.68 12.18 2.69
N ARG A 16 -22.06 10.90 2.73
CA ARG A 16 -21.90 9.93 1.64
C ARG A 16 -22.73 10.37 0.43
N ASP A 17 -22.10 10.61 -0.71
CA ASP A 17 -22.78 10.48 -2.00
C ASP A 17 -22.70 9.00 -2.42
N PRO A 18 -23.76 8.20 -2.24
CA PRO A 18 -23.67 6.73 -2.33
C PRO A 18 -23.40 6.23 -3.75
N VAL A 19 -23.46 7.12 -4.75
CA VAL A 19 -23.50 6.75 -6.17
C VAL A 19 -22.13 6.86 -6.85
N GLN A 20 -21.10 7.48 -6.24
CA GLN A 20 -19.82 7.71 -6.91
C GLN A 20 -18.58 6.98 -6.35
N VAL A 21 -18.54 6.62 -5.06
CA VAL A 21 -17.34 6.02 -4.45
C VAL A 21 -17.74 4.88 -3.50
N ARG A 22 -17.01 3.76 -3.55
CA ARG A 22 -17.22 2.63 -2.62
C ARG A 22 -17.07 3.11 -1.18
N SER A 23 -17.96 2.68 -0.29
CA SER A 23 -17.96 3.10 1.13
C SER A 23 -16.61 2.93 1.81
N LEU A 24 -15.95 1.79 1.57
CA LEU A 24 -14.62 1.50 2.11
C LEU A 24 -13.57 2.54 1.70
N ILE A 25 -13.57 2.95 0.43
CA ILE A 25 -12.63 3.95 -0.10
C ILE A 25 -12.96 5.32 0.46
N HIS A 26 -14.23 5.69 0.50
CA HIS A 26 -14.67 6.95 1.09
C HIS A 26 -14.26 7.05 2.58
N ASP A 27 -14.50 5.99 3.36
CA ASP A 27 -14.13 5.95 4.78
C ASP A 27 -12.61 6.04 4.97
N SER A 28 -11.82 5.40 4.10
CA SER A 28 -10.36 5.52 4.10
C SER A 28 -9.88 6.92 3.69
N TRP A 29 -10.51 7.56 2.70
CA TRP A 29 -10.22 8.96 2.35
C TRP A 29 -10.52 9.91 3.50
N TYR A 30 -11.65 9.71 4.20
CA TYR A 30 -12.00 10.48 5.38
C TYR A 30 -10.95 10.35 6.48
N ARG A 31 -10.52 9.12 6.81
CA ARG A 31 -9.44 8.89 7.78
C ARG A 31 -8.11 9.52 7.33
N SER A 32 -7.77 9.39 6.06
CA SER A 32 -6.55 9.99 5.50
C SER A 32 -6.56 11.52 5.62
N ALA A 33 -7.68 12.17 5.26
CA ALA A 33 -7.82 13.61 5.34
C ALA A 33 -7.82 14.12 6.79
N THR A 34 -8.59 13.49 7.67
CA THR A 34 -8.63 13.86 9.09
C THR A 34 -7.34 13.54 9.85
N GLY A 35 -6.58 12.56 9.37
CA GLY A 35 -5.23 12.22 9.84
C GLY A 35 -4.13 13.16 9.33
N GLY A 36 -4.45 14.16 8.50
CA GLY A 36 -3.51 15.16 8.01
C GLY A 36 -2.60 14.69 6.88
N ILE A 37 -2.96 13.60 6.19
CA ILE A 37 -2.19 13.13 5.03
C ILE A 37 -2.27 14.18 3.91
N ASN A 38 -1.12 14.52 3.34
CA ASN A 38 -1.07 15.40 2.18
C ASN A 38 -1.53 14.63 0.93
N ALA A 39 -2.72 14.94 0.41
CA ALA A 39 -3.25 14.32 -0.79
C ALA A 39 -2.41 14.57 -2.07
N GLN A 40 -1.52 15.58 -2.05
CA GLN A 40 -0.56 15.84 -3.12
C GLN A 40 0.78 15.09 -2.92
N GLY A 41 0.85 14.19 -1.94
CA GLY A 41 2.00 13.32 -1.73
C GLY A 41 2.34 12.54 -3.00
N VAL A 42 3.64 12.44 -3.28
CA VAL A 42 4.16 11.78 -4.48
C VAL A 42 4.86 10.44 -4.19
N GLU A 43 5.35 10.26 -2.97
CA GLU A 43 6.15 9.12 -2.54
C GLU A 43 5.84 8.76 -1.08
N ALA A 44 6.09 7.50 -0.70
CA ALA A 44 6.03 7.07 0.69
C ALA A 44 7.31 7.50 1.46
N PRO A 45 7.26 7.65 2.79
CA PRO A 45 8.47 7.74 3.59
C PRO A 45 9.35 6.50 3.37
N LEU A 46 10.65 6.71 3.17
CA LEU A 46 11.61 5.63 2.91
C LEU A 46 12.66 5.57 4.03
N ASN A 47 12.79 4.39 4.64
CA ASN A 47 13.92 4.08 5.49
C ASN A 47 15.03 3.43 4.66
N SER A 48 16.13 4.15 4.46
CA SER A 48 17.32 3.63 3.76
C SER A 48 18.46 3.25 4.71
N ASN A 49 18.24 3.34 6.03
CA ASN A 49 19.24 2.96 7.01
C ASN A 49 19.43 1.43 7.01
N ARG A 50 20.62 0.98 6.63
CA ARG A 50 20.95 -0.44 6.51
C ARG A 50 20.74 -1.22 7.81
N ASP A 51 21.10 -0.65 8.95
CA ASP A 51 20.99 -1.35 10.23
C ASP A 51 19.51 -1.55 10.62
N GLU A 52 18.66 -0.58 10.29
CA GLU A 52 17.22 -0.65 10.50
C GLU A 52 16.57 -1.66 9.54
N ILE A 53 16.98 -1.70 8.26
CA ILE A 53 16.53 -2.73 7.31
C ILE A 53 16.95 -4.14 7.76
N GLU A 54 18.16 -4.31 8.27
CA GLU A 54 18.62 -5.61 8.79
C GLU A 54 17.87 -6.00 10.07
N TYR A 55 17.52 -5.03 10.91
CA TYR A 55 16.64 -5.25 12.05
C TYR A 55 15.24 -5.69 11.60
N LEU A 56 14.62 -4.99 10.64
CA LEU A 56 13.31 -5.34 10.09
C LEU A 56 13.32 -6.76 9.49
N THR A 57 14.37 -7.11 8.76
CA THR A 57 14.54 -8.46 8.20
C THR A 57 14.60 -9.52 9.30
N ARG A 58 15.32 -9.26 10.39
CA ARG A 58 15.41 -10.18 11.53
C ARG A 58 14.11 -10.28 12.31
N ALA A 59 13.43 -9.15 12.54
CA ALA A 59 12.16 -9.09 13.26
C ALA A 59 11.05 -9.84 12.52
N ASN A 60 11.08 -9.85 11.19
CA ASN A 60 10.08 -10.49 10.33
C ASN A 60 10.55 -11.83 9.74
N ALA A 61 11.52 -12.51 10.36
CA ALA A 61 12.16 -13.69 9.80
C ALA A 61 11.17 -14.85 9.54
N GLU A 62 10.17 -15.05 10.41
CA GLU A 62 9.16 -16.10 10.26
C GLU A 62 8.20 -15.81 9.10
N LEU A 63 7.70 -14.58 9.01
CA LEU A 63 6.87 -14.12 7.89
C LEU A 63 7.62 -14.24 6.56
N LEU A 64 8.88 -13.81 6.51
CA LEU A 64 9.74 -13.97 5.34
C LEU A 64 9.92 -15.45 5.00
N ALA A 65 10.17 -16.32 5.99
CA ALA A 65 10.30 -17.75 5.76
C ALA A 65 9.03 -18.38 5.19
N ALA A 66 7.85 -17.99 5.66
CA ALA A 66 6.56 -18.43 5.14
C ALA A 66 6.33 -17.94 3.70
N ALA A 67 6.73 -16.71 3.39
CA ALA A 67 6.55 -16.08 2.07
C ALA A 67 7.51 -16.62 0.99
N ARG A 68 8.64 -17.25 1.36
CA ARG A 68 9.66 -17.74 0.41
C ARG A 68 9.11 -18.57 -0.74
N ARG A 69 8.25 -19.56 -0.46
CA ARG A 69 7.71 -20.45 -1.51
C ARG A 69 6.73 -19.72 -2.43
N PRO A 70 5.70 -19.00 -1.93
CA PRO A 70 4.85 -18.16 -2.77
C PRO A 70 5.65 -17.22 -3.67
N PHE A 71 6.62 -16.49 -3.11
CA PHE A 71 7.46 -15.55 -3.87
C PHE A 71 8.26 -16.26 -4.96
N ALA A 72 8.94 -17.36 -4.63
CA ALA A 72 9.69 -18.14 -5.63
C ALA A 72 8.79 -18.69 -6.75
N SER A 73 7.55 -19.05 -6.45
CA SER A 73 6.60 -19.59 -7.44
C SER A 73 5.96 -18.52 -8.33
N LEU A 74 5.69 -17.33 -7.77
CA LEU A 74 5.00 -16.24 -8.48
C LEU A 74 5.96 -15.34 -9.24
N GLY A 75 7.19 -15.15 -8.78
CA GLY A 75 8.17 -14.25 -9.40
C GLY A 75 8.33 -14.45 -10.91
N PRO A 76 8.61 -15.68 -11.39
CA PRO A 76 8.73 -15.94 -12.82
C PRO A 76 7.46 -15.67 -13.63
N LEU A 77 6.27 -15.75 -13.00
CA LEU A 77 4.99 -15.49 -13.65
C LEU A 77 4.69 -14.01 -13.82
N LEU A 78 5.39 -13.14 -13.09
CA LEU A 78 5.20 -11.69 -13.14
C LEU A 78 6.06 -11.02 -14.22
N GLU A 79 7.07 -11.70 -14.75
CA GLU A 79 7.94 -11.14 -15.79
C GLU A 79 7.14 -10.77 -17.05
N GLY A 80 7.27 -9.52 -17.53
CA GLY A 80 6.58 -9.02 -18.71
C GLY A 80 5.09 -8.72 -18.51
N THR A 81 4.55 -8.91 -17.31
CA THR A 81 3.11 -8.65 -17.02
C THR A 81 2.82 -7.21 -16.65
N GLY A 82 3.84 -6.43 -16.32
CA GLY A 82 3.69 -5.10 -15.73
C GLY A 82 3.22 -5.11 -14.27
N ALA A 83 3.32 -6.24 -13.57
CA ALA A 83 2.95 -6.38 -12.17
C ALA A 83 4.15 -6.73 -11.25
N MET A 84 3.99 -6.44 -9.96
CA MET A 84 4.90 -6.83 -8.91
C MET A 84 4.14 -7.36 -7.69
N LEU A 85 4.81 -8.20 -6.91
CA LEU A 85 4.37 -8.70 -5.62
C LEU A 85 5.28 -8.11 -4.54
N VAL A 86 4.68 -7.58 -3.48
CA VAL A 86 5.38 -7.02 -2.33
C VAL A 86 4.89 -7.66 -1.05
N LEU A 87 5.76 -7.71 -0.06
CA LEU A 87 5.44 -8.09 1.32
C LEU A 87 5.78 -6.91 2.22
N ALA A 88 4.86 -6.57 3.11
CA ALA A 88 5.07 -5.56 4.13
C ALA A 88 4.91 -6.18 5.52
N ASP A 89 5.59 -5.60 6.51
CA ASP A 89 5.41 -5.93 7.92
C ASP A 89 4.10 -5.34 8.48
N SER A 90 3.87 -5.56 9.79
CA SER A 90 2.69 -5.07 10.50
C SER A 90 2.58 -3.54 10.56
N ASP A 91 3.68 -2.81 10.40
CA ASP A 91 3.72 -1.35 10.36
C ASP A 91 3.57 -0.80 8.93
N GLY A 92 3.41 -1.68 7.94
CA GLY A 92 3.27 -1.36 6.53
C GLY A 92 4.60 -1.03 5.85
N VAL A 93 5.73 -1.45 6.42
CA VAL A 93 7.06 -1.27 5.82
C VAL A 93 7.36 -2.43 4.89
N LEU A 94 7.74 -2.15 3.64
CA LEU A 94 8.09 -3.20 2.68
C LEU A 94 9.37 -3.93 3.09
N ILE A 95 9.30 -5.26 3.10
CA ILE A 95 10.38 -6.17 3.51
C ILE A 95 10.76 -7.20 2.44
N GLU A 96 9.93 -7.38 1.40
CA GLU A 96 10.27 -8.19 0.22
C GLU A 96 9.55 -7.66 -1.03
N ALA A 97 10.17 -7.77 -2.20
CA ALA A 97 9.59 -7.36 -3.48
C ALA A 97 10.15 -8.15 -4.67
N ILE A 98 9.25 -8.64 -5.53
CA ILE A 98 9.59 -9.34 -6.79
C ILE A 98 8.60 -8.93 -7.90
N GLY A 99 8.98 -9.05 -9.17
CA GLY A 99 8.05 -8.75 -10.26
C GLY A 99 8.72 -8.42 -11.58
N ASP A 100 7.92 -7.86 -12.48
CA ASP A 100 8.44 -7.28 -13.71
C ASP A 100 9.50 -6.20 -13.42
N LYS A 101 10.62 -6.24 -14.14
CA LYS A 101 11.75 -5.33 -13.91
C LYS A 101 11.38 -3.87 -14.12
N LYS A 102 10.55 -3.57 -15.12
CA LYS A 102 10.11 -2.20 -15.38
C LYS A 102 9.18 -1.74 -14.27
N THR A 103 8.25 -2.58 -13.84
CA THR A 103 7.34 -2.24 -12.74
C THR A 103 8.08 -2.03 -11.42
N LEU A 104 9.06 -2.89 -11.08
CA LEU A 104 9.92 -2.68 -9.92
C LEU A 104 10.68 -1.35 -10.00
N HIS A 105 11.16 -1.00 -11.20
CA HIS A 105 11.85 0.28 -11.43
C HIS A 105 10.91 1.47 -11.25
N ASP A 106 9.74 1.45 -11.90
CA ASP A 106 8.72 2.50 -11.75
C ASP A 106 8.25 2.63 -10.29
N GLY A 107 8.23 1.52 -9.54
CA GLY A 107 7.88 1.51 -8.11
C GLY A 107 8.89 2.26 -7.24
N MET A 108 10.15 2.37 -7.65
CA MET A 108 11.15 3.14 -6.90
C MET A 108 10.82 4.63 -6.88
N ASP A 109 10.19 5.18 -7.93
CA ASP A 109 9.84 6.61 -8.02
C ASP A 109 8.83 7.05 -6.95
N ILE A 110 8.10 6.12 -6.35
CA ILE A 110 7.13 6.37 -5.27
C ILE A 110 7.55 5.71 -3.95
N HIS A 111 8.77 5.17 -3.89
CA HIS A 111 9.27 4.37 -2.78
C HIS A 111 8.44 3.10 -2.47
N LEU A 112 7.86 2.46 -3.49
CA LEU A 112 7.30 1.11 -3.40
C LEU A 112 8.45 0.07 -3.50
N ALA A 113 9.40 0.19 -2.57
CA ALA A 113 10.59 -0.64 -2.46
C ALA A 113 10.88 -0.95 -0.98
N ILE A 114 11.82 -1.85 -0.72
CA ILE A 114 12.23 -2.25 0.63
C ILE A 114 12.54 -1.02 1.50
N GLY A 115 11.94 -0.95 2.70
CA GLY A 115 12.03 0.19 3.61
C GLY A 115 10.98 1.28 3.40
N GLY A 116 10.22 1.24 2.30
CA GLY A 116 9.10 2.16 2.07
C GLY A 116 7.96 1.90 3.04
N LYS A 117 7.43 2.93 3.70
CA LYS A 117 6.35 2.84 4.69
C LYS A 117 5.00 3.20 4.09
N TRP A 118 4.16 2.20 3.88
CA TRP A 118 2.90 2.27 3.13
C TRP A 118 1.64 2.12 3.98
N ASN A 119 1.74 2.29 5.30
CA ASN A 119 0.53 2.32 6.11
C ASN A 119 -0.36 3.53 5.79
N GLU A 120 -1.66 3.41 6.12
CA GLU A 120 -2.64 4.44 5.79
C GLU A 120 -2.32 5.78 6.49
N GLY A 121 -1.68 5.74 7.66
CA GLY A 121 -1.23 6.93 8.39
C GLY A 121 0.00 7.63 7.80
N ALA A 122 0.65 7.06 6.79
CA ALA A 122 1.79 7.67 6.10
C ALA A 122 1.43 8.12 4.69
N VAL A 123 0.61 7.33 3.98
CA VAL A 123 0.37 7.49 2.53
C VAL A 123 -1.13 7.66 2.21
N GLY A 124 -2.00 7.56 3.22
CA GLY A 124 -3.44 7.52 3.03
C GLY A 124 -3.89 6.23 2.34
N THR A 125 -5.08 6.25 1.74
CA THR A 125 -5.68 5.09 1.06
C THR A 125 -4.75 4.48 0.01
N ASN A 126 -4.36 3.23 0.25
CA ASN A 126 -3.54 2.41 -0.64
C ASN A 126 -3.75 0.92 -0.31
N GLY A 127 -3.29 0.02 -1.19
CA GLY A 127 -3.55 -1.42 -1.03
C GLY A 127 -2.95 -2.06 0.23
N ILE A 128 -1.79 -1.58 0.70
CA ILE A 128 -1.09 -2.15 1.86
C ILE A 128 -1.70 -1.61 3.15
N GLY A 129 -1.69 -0.29 3.32
CA GLY A 129 -2.14 0.38 4.53
C GLY A 129 -3.63 0.17 4.81
N THR A 130 -4.48 0.18 3.77
CA THR A 130 -5.91 -0.04 3.96
C THR A 130 -6.23 -1.50 4.25
N ALA A 131 -5.49 -2.47 3.70
CA ALA A 131 -5.63 -3.87 4.08
C ALA A 131 -5.21 -4.13 5.53
N LEU A 132 -4.11 -3.52 5.97
CA LEU A 132 -3.68 -3.58 7.38
C LEU A 132 -4.70 -2.94 8.32
N TRP A 133 -5.25 -1.78 7.96
CA TRP A 133 -6.27 -1.11 8.76
C TRP A 133 -7.52 -1.99 8.89
N THR A 134 -8.07 -2.41 7.75
CA THR A 134 -9.35 -3.11 7.69
C THR A 134 -9.27 -4.55 8.19
N GLY A 135 -8.09 -5.14 8.14
CA GLY A 135 -7.92 -6.56 8.44
C GLY A 135 -8.55 -7.47 7.40
N GLU A 136 -8.84 -6.96 6.19
CA GLU A 136 -9.54 -7.65 5.11
C GLU A 136 -8.78 -7.48 3.77
N PRO A 137 -9.00 -8.36 2.78
CA PRO A 137 -8.50 -8.15 1.42
C PRO A 137 -9.08 -6.90 0.77
N ILE A 138 -8.20 -6.03 0.25
CA ILE A 138 -8.54 -4.76 -0.37
C ILE A 138 -8.06 -4.70 -1.81
N PHE A 139 -8.88 -4.09 -2.66
CA PHE A 139 -8.50 -3.62 -3.98
C PHE A 139 -8.60 -2.11 -4.02
N VAL A 140 -7.57 -1.42 -4.51
CA VAL A 140 -7.52 0.04 -4.71
C VAL A 140 -7.05 0.32 -6.12
N HIS A 141 -7.88 0.98 -6.92
CA HIS A 141 -7.60 1.26 -8.32
C HIS A 141 -7.47 2.75 -8.59
N ALA A 142 -6.33 3.13 -9.17
CA ALA A 142 -6.07 4.44 -9.74
C ALA A 142 -6.47 5.59 -8.79
N ALA A 143 -7.50 6.37 -9.16
CA ALA A 143 -7.95 7.53 -8.42
C ALA A 143 -8.47 7.22 -7.00
N GLU A 144 -8.73 5.95 -6.67
CA GLU A 144 -9.05 5.49 -5.31
C GLU A 144 -7.89 5.66 -4.33
N HIS A 145 -6.64 5.72 -4.81
CA HIS A 145 -5.51 6.08 -3.97
C HIS A 145 -5.67 7.51 -3.44
N PHE A 146 -5.36 7.72 -2.17
CA PHE A 146 -5.53 9.05 -1.57
C PHE A 146 -4.49 10.04 -2.12
N CYS A 147 -3.22 9.65 -2.15
CA CYS A 147 -2.13 10.48 -2.67
C CYS A 147 -2.09 10.51 -4.21
N ALA A 148 -1.88 11.70 -4.77
CA ALA A 148 -1.88 11.95 -6.21
C ALA A 148 -0.79 11.18 -6.97
N GLY A 149 0.43 11.07 -6.42
CA GLY A 149 1.54 10.37 -7.10
C GLY A 149 1.32 8.87 -7.30
N ILE A 150 0.39 8.28 -6.54
CA ILE A 150 0.14 6.83 -6.57
C ILE A 150 -1.01 6.48 -7.53
N LYS A 151 -1.75 7.47 -8.03
CA LYS A 151 -2.94 7.22 -8.87
C LYS A 151 -2.66 6.52 -10.20
N GLY A 152 -1.39 6.38 -10.60
CA GLY A 152 -0.98 5.53 -11.73
C GLY A 152 -1.03 4.02 -11.44
N TRP A 153 -1.24 3.62 -10.19
CA TRP A 153 -1.15 2.24 -9.73
C TRP A 153 -2.51 1.59 -9.47
N THR A 154 -2.51 0.27 -9.53
CA THR A 154 -3.61 -0.58 -9.10
C THR A 154 -3.07 -1.60 -8.12
N CYS A 155 -3.64 -1.65 -6.93
CA CYS A 155 -3.15 -2.48 -5.85
C CYS A 155 -4.21 -3.47 -5.39
N ALA A 156 -3.81 -4.71 -5.19
CA ALA A 156 -4.54 -5.69 -4.41
C ALA A 156 -3.67 -6.05 -3.20
N GLY A 157 -4.23 -5.96 -2.00
CA GLY A 157 -3.56 -6.29 -0.75
C GLY A 157 -4.43 -7.21 0.08
N ALA A 158 -3.82 -8.09 0.86
CA ALA A 158 -4.51 -8.91 1.84
C ALA A 158 -3.62 -9.03 3.08
N PRO A 159 -4.19 -8.96 4.29
CA PRO A 159 -3.41 -9.15 5.50
C PRO A 159 -2.99 -10.62 5.63
N ILE A 160 -1.78 -10.81 6.16
CA ILE A 160 -1.30 -12.11 6.62
C ILE A 160 -1.35 -12.07 8.14
N ARG A 161 -1.94 -13.09 8.76
CA ARG A 161 -2.07 -13.23 10.21
C ARG A 161 -1.39 -14.49 10.66
N ASP A 162 -0.82 -14.45 11.86
CA ASP A 162 -0.38 -15.68 12.49
C ASP A 162 -1.62 -16.52 12.87
N PRO A 163 -1.62 -17.83 12.59
CA PRO A 163 -2.76 -18.69 12.93
C PRO A 163 -3.01 -18.84 14.44
N LEU A 164 -2.06 -18.48 15.30
CA LEU A 164 -2.13 -18.63 16.76
C LEU A 164 -2.54 -17.33 17.47
N ASP A 165 -1.92 -16.19 17.14
CA ASP A 165 -2.12 -14.92 17.85
C ASP A 165 -2.64 -13.74 17.00
N GLY A 166 -2.79 -13.94 15.68
CA GLY A 166 -3.57 -13.07 14.80
C GLY A 166 -2.79 -11.98 14.06
#